data_AF-A0A353PHW5-F1
#
_entry.id   AF-A0A353PHW5-F1
#
_cell.length_a   1.000
_cell.length_b   1.000
_cell.length_c   1.000
_cell.angle_alpha   90.00
_cell.angle_beta   90.00
_cell.angle_gamma   90.00
#
_symmetry.space_group_name_H-M   'P 1'
#
loop_
_entity.id
_entity.type
_entity.pdbx_description
1 polymer ?
#
loop_
_entity_poly.entity_id
_entity_poly.type
_entity_poly.pdbx_seq_one_letter_code
_entity_poly.pdbx_strand_id
1 'polypeptide(L)'
;MSLRLSGVAAQERRERATKVLTEVGLADHLHKRPNQLSGGQMQRVAIARALVNNPKILLADEPTGALDSHTSIQIMELIQEISKDRLVIMVTHNTEIANQFSDRIVRLVDGRVVEDTKPAVLTNSSDIKDKLINKKTSMSYLTALKTSFKNLLTKKGRTLITAIAGSIGIIGIALVLSISTGMTSYVNDMQSDTLAGFPLTINETVRTSALNQPRERMEDLANNDSDFPTESIIYSYDSFANTVTHTNIIDQDFLDYLSDLDPTLYNSISYTRAISMNVVAETSAGGYVKIVTGGTDFGFFSSGGAFSEIPNNPEFIQTQYDILAGTYPTAYDELILVVDSQNRVDVAVLNALGIDVNETYAFEDFIGNTFKIIPNDVYYNMLGDLFIAGTDYETMYNSSLATTIEIVGIMRIDEDAASEMLSVGIGYTTMLTDYMLSSALSSNIVTAQLASPLENVLTGLPFNAQITYQDLMRTIGGDASPTGVQIYPLSFEAKDEIKTYLDQYNIGKPDEQVIVYTDLADTISSTISGLINTITIVLAAFAGISLVVSSIMIGIITYVSVVERTKEIGIMRSLGARKKDISRIF
;
A
#
# COMPACT_ATOMS: atom_id res chain seq x y z
N MET A 1 54.64 -7.37 11.64
CA MET A 1 53.52 -8.33 11.60
C MET A 1 53.78 -9.49 12.56
N SER A 2 54.97 -10.10 12.51
CA SER A 2 55.47 -11.14 13.41
C SER A 2 55.22 -10.88 14.90
N LEU A 3 55.70 -9.77 15.47
CA LEU A 3 55.49 -9.45 16.89
C LEU A 3 54.01 -9.31 17.30
N ARG A 4 53.15 -8.90 16.37
CA ARG A 4 51.70 -8.74 16.61
C ARG A 4 51.02 -10.12 16.67
N LEU A 5 51.48 -11.06 15.86
CA LEU A 5 51.05 -12.46 15.89
C LEU A 5 51.53 -13.16 17.17
N SER A 6 52.71 -12.77 17.68
CA SER A 6 53.24 -13.25 18.97
C SER A 6 52.59 -12.61 20.22
N GLY A 7 51.56 -11.77 20.06
CA GLY A 7 50.80 -11.20 21.19
C GLY A 7 51.49 -10.05 21.94
N VAL A 8 52.56 -9.47 21.39
CA VAL A 8 53.37 -8.43 22.07
C VAL A 8 52.63 -7.07 22.10
N ALA A 9 52.68 -6.36 23.23
CA ALA A 9 52.03 -5.07 23.43
C ALA A 9 52.50 -4.01 22.43
N ALA A 10 51.64 -3.05 22.06
CA ALA A 10 51.95 -2.10 20.98
C ALA A 10 53.20 -1.24 21.23
N GLN A 11 53.42 -0.82 22.48
CA GLN A 11 54.58 -0.03 22.89
C GLN A 11 55.87 -0.86 22.79
N GLU A 12 55.88 -2.04 23.39
CA GLU A 12 56.99 -3.00 23.32
C GLU A 12 57.32 -3.41 21.87
N ARG A 13 56.30 -3.54 21.01
CA ARG A 13 56.52 -3.81 19.58
C ARG A 13 57.26 -2.69 18.87
N ARG A 14 56.94 -1.45 19.20
CA ARG A 14 57.58 -0.28 18.58
C ARG A 14 59.01 -0.16 19.06
N GLU A 15 59.25 -0.34 20.36
CA GLU A 15 60.59 -0.35 20.95
C GLU A 15 61.50 -1.42 20.33
N ARG A 16 61.03 -2.68 20.26
CA ARG A 16 61.80 -3.78 19.64
C ARG A 16 62.06 -3.55 18.15
N ALA A 17 61.06 -3.05 17.42
CA ALA A 17 61.25 -2.74 16.00
C ALA A 17 62.25 -1.61 15.78
N THR A 18 62.20 -0.56 16.60
CA THR A 18 63.17 0.54 16.55
C THR A 18 64.57 0.03 16.86
N LYS A 19 64.75 -0.74 17.93
CA LYS A 19 66.04 -1.31 18.32
C LYS A 19 66.68 -2.12 17.19
N VAL A 20 65.92 -3.05 16.60
CA VAL A 20 66.45 -3.92 15.54
C VAL A 20 66.66 -3.16 14.23
N LEU A 21 65.86 -2.13 13.92
CA LEU A 21 66.12 -1.26 12.77
C LEU A 21 67.39 -0.41 12.97
N THR A 22 67.69 0.00 14.20
CA THR A 22 68.97 0.65 14.54
C THR A 22 70.15 -0.33 14.40
N GLU A 23 70.02 -1.58 14.86
CA GLU A 23 71.06 -2.63 14.73
C GLU A 23 71.45 -2.91 13.28
N VAL A 24 70.51 -2.83 12.32
CA VAL A 24 70.80 -3.01 10.88
C VAL A 24 71.21 -1.70 10.17
N GLY A 25 71.36 -0.59 10.89
CA GLY A 25 71.79 0.71 10.35
C GLY A 25 70.68 1.53 9.64
N LEU A 26 69.43 1.40 10.06
CA LEU A 26 68.26 2.10 9.47
C LEU A 26 67.55 3.06 10.45
N ALA A 27 68.28 3.59 11.44
CA ALA A 27 67.72 4.48 12.47
C ALA A 27 67.02 5.72 11.87
N ASP A 28 67.60 6.33 10.83
CA ASP A 28 67.04 7.54 10.19
C ASP A 28 65.88 7.26 9.22
N HIS A 29 65.50 5.99 9.06
CA HIS A 29 64.53 5.55 8.04
C HIS A 29 63.30 4.87 8.64
N LEU A 30 63.11 4.95 9.97
CA LEU A 30 62.00 4.34 10.72
C LEU A 30 60.59 4.67 10.19
N HIS A 31 60.42 5.82 9.53
CA HIS A 31 59.13 6.31 9.04
C HIS A 31 58.91 6.11 7.53
N LYS A 32 59.94 5.69 6.80
CA LYS A 32 59.86 5.50 5.34
C LYS A 32 59.06 4.24 5.01
N ARG A 33 58.29 4.31 3.92
CA ARG A 33 57.57 3.16 3.35
C ARG A 33 58.50 2.35 2.43
N PRO A 34 58.22 1.06 2.17
CA PRO A 34 59.07 0.22 1.32
C PRO A 34 59.37 0.80 -0.07
N ASN A 35 58.41 1.50 -0.67
CA ASN A 35 58.58 2.18 -1.96
C ASN A 35 59.46 3.44 -1.91
N GLN A 36 59.97 3.81 -0.73
CA GLN A 36 60.84 4.98 -0.50
C GLN A 36 62.27 4.56 -0.05
N LEU A 37 62.60 3.26 -0.13
CA LEU A 37 63.88 2.68 0.28
C LEU A 37 64.67 2.14 -0.92
N SER A 38 66.00 2.21 -0.86
CA SER A 38 66.87 1.56 -1.86
C SER A 38 66.86 0.03 -1.74
N GLY A 39 67.33 -0.69 -2.75
CA GLY A 39 67.43 -2.16 -2.72
C GLY A 39 68.14 -2.71 -1.48
N GLY A 40 69.32 -2.18 -1.17
CA GLY A 40 70.08 -2.56 0.04
C GLY A 40 69.37 -2.20 1.35
N GLN A 41 68.65 -1.07 1.40
CA GLN A 41 67.85 -0.70 2.56
C GLN A 41 66.65 -1.64 2.75
N MET A 42 65.99 -2.06 1.67
CA MET A 42 64.93 -3.07 1.73
C MET A 42 65.46 -4.43 2.23
N GLN A 43 66.67 -4.81 1.83
CA GLN A 43 67.33 -6.03 2.33
C GLN A 43 67.57 -5.94 3.84
N ARG A 44 68.09 -4.81 4.33
CA ARG A 44 68.28 -4.55 5.78
C ARG A 44 66.95 -4.57 6.55
N VAL A 45 65.87 -4.03 5.98
CA VAL A 45 64.52 -4.15 6.56
C VAL A 45 64.07 -5.62 6.61
N ALA A 46 64.37 -6.42 5.60
CA ALA A 46 64.04 -7.85 5.58
C ALA A 46 64.81 -8.62 6.66
N ILE A 47 66.11 -8.33 6.83
CA ILE A 47 66.96 -8.88 7.91
C ILE A 47 66.39 -8.45 9.27
N ALA A 48 66.13 -7.15 9.50
CA ALA A 48 65.51 -6.66 10.72
C ALA A 48 64.17 -7.35 11.03
N ARG A 49 63.34 -7.59 10.00
CA ARG A 49 62.07 -8.32 10.13
C ARG A 49 62.29 -9.77 10.59
N ALA A 50 63.36 -10.44 10.15
CA ALA A 50 63.71 -11.78 10.59
C ALA A 50 64.23 -11.78 12.04
N LEU A 51 65.05 -10.79 12.41
CA LEU A 51 65.67 -10.69 13.73
C LEU A 51 64.72 -10.23 14.84
N VAL A 52 63.62 -9.55 14.52
CA VAL A 52 62.74 -8.90 15.51
C VAL A 52 62.16 -9.82 16.58
N ASN A 53 62.01 -11.12 16.28
CA ASN A 53 61.54 -12.13 17.24
C ASN A 53 62.69 -12.81 18.01
N ASN A 54 63.92 -12.31 17.88
CA ASN A 54 65.16 -12.89 18.38
C ASN A 54 65.29 -14.39 18.06
N PRO A 55 65.30 -14.77 16.76
CA PRO A 55 65.35 -16.18 16.38
C PRO A 55 66.72 -16.80 16.70
N LYS A 56 66.71 -18.07 17.14
CA LYS A 56 67.95 -18.86 17.33
C LYS A 56 68.60 -19.31 16.01
N ILE A 57 67.80 -19.36 14.95
CA ILE A 57 68.21 -19.78 13.61
C ILE A 57 67.73 -18.74 12.61
N LEU A 58 68.63 -18.22 11.79
CA LEU A 58 68.35 -17.36 10.66
C LEU A 58 68.57 -18.14 9.37
N LEU A 59 67.54 -18.25 8.54
CA LEU A 59 67.64 -18.81 7.19
C LEU A 59 67.75 -17.65 6.20
N ALA A 60 68.81 -17.64 5.39
CA ALA A 60 69.08 -16.61 4.40
C ALA A 60 69.15 -17.25 3.01
N ASP A 61 68.06 -17.13 2.25
CA ASP A 61 67.99 -17.62 0.87
C ASP A 61 68.47 -16.52 -0.08
N GLU A 62 69.65 -16.70 -0.69
CA GLU A 62 70.32 -15.74 -1.58
C GLU A 62 70.31 -14.30 -1.05
N PRO A 63 70.93 -14.02 0.12
CA PRO A 63 70.82 -12.73 0.80
C PRO A 63 71.44 -11.56 0.04
N THR A 64 72.23 -11.82 -1.01
CA THR A 64 72.83 -10.80 -1.89
C THR A 64 72.18 -10.76 -3.28
N GLY A 65 71.14 -11.54 -3.53
CA GLY A 65 70.43 -11.54 -4.81
C GLY A 65 69.85 -10.16 -5.13
N ALA A 66 70.11 -9.67 -6.34
CA ALA A 66 69.68 -8.35 -6.85
C ALA A 66 70.32 -7.11 -6.20
N LEU A 67 71.50 -7.24 -5.57
CA LEU A 67 72.29 -6.10 -5.05
C LEU A 67 73.59 -5.90 -5.84
N ASP A 68 74.12 -4.68 -5.84
CA ASP A 68 75.47 -4.39 -6.35
C ASP A 68 76.56 -4.99 -5.45
N SER A 69 77.78 -5.14 -5.97
CA SER A 69 78.89 -5.80 -5.26
C SER A 69 79.25 -5.13 -3.94
N HIS A 70 79.20 -3.80 -3.87
CA HIS A 70 79.54 -3.05 -2.66
C HIS A 70 78.48 -3.23 -1.57
N THR A 71 77.20 -3.10 -1.93
CA THR A 71 76.08 -3.35 -1.02
C THR A 71 76.01 -4.81 -0.56
N SER A 72 76.37 -5.76 -1.44
CA SER A 72 76.40 -7.18 -1.12
C SER A 72 77.39 -7.51 0.01
N ILE A 73 78.59 -6.94 -0.04
CA ILE A 73 79.60 -7.10 1.03
C ILE A 73 79.06 -6.57 2.36
N GLN A 74 78.45 -5.39 2.38
CA GLN A 74 77.88 -4.81 3.61
C GLN A 74 76.77 -5.68 4.23
N ILE A 75 75.97 -6.35 3.40
CA ILE A 75 74.93 -7.28 3.88
C ILE A 75 75.57 -8.54 4.44
N MET A 76 76.61 -9.06 3.80
CA MET A 76 77.33 -10.24 4.27
C MET A 76 78.08 -9.99 5.59
N GLU A 77 78.73 -8.83 5.74
CA GLU A 77 79.33 -8.40 7.02
C GLU A 77 78.28 -8.30 8.14
N LEU A 78 77.09 -7.76 7.84
CA LEU A 78 75.99 -7.71 8.79
C LEU A 78 75.52 -9.12 9.19
N ILE A 79 75.36 -10.02 8.22
CA ILE A 79 74.97 -11.42 8.48
C ILE A 79 76.04 -12.15 9.29
N GLN A 80 77.33 -11.89 9.03
CA GLN A 80 78.45 -12.43 9.79
C GLN A 80 78.48 -11.89 11.23
N GLU A 81 78.16 -10.62 11.45
CA GLU A 81 78.02 -10.10 12.82
C GLU A 81 76.88 -10.79 13.56
N ILE A 82 75.76 -11.00 12.87
CA ILE A 82 74.60 -11.74 13.39
C ILE A 82 74.96 -13.20 13.68
N SER A 83 75.83 -13.86 12.90
CA SER A 83 76.15 -15.28 13.11
C SER A 83 76.93 -15.55 14.41
N LYS A 84 77.47 -14.51 15.06
CA LYS A 84 78.17 -14.65 16.34
C LYS A 84 77.27 -15.10 17.49
N ASP A 85 75.98 -14.73 17.48
CA ASP A 85 75.04 -15.01 18.57
C ASP A 85 73.93 -16.01 18.21
N ARG A 86 73.82 -16.42 16.94
CA ARG A 86 72.79 -17.34 16.44
C ARG A 86 73.27 -18.16 15.24
N LEU A 87 72.61 -19.29 14.99
CA LEU A 87 72.90 -20.11 13.81
C LEU A 87 72.38 -19.41 12.55
N VAL A 88 73.26 -19.18 11.57
CA VAL A 88 72.86 -18.70 10.24
C VAL A 88 73.06 -19.83 9.24
N ILE A 89 72.02 -20.13 8.47
CA ILE A 89 72.10 -21.04 7.31
C ILE A 89 71.81 -20.20 6.08
N MET A 90 72.82 -20.06 5.23
CA MET A 90 72.73 -19.31 4.00
C MET A 90 72.74 -20.26 2.79
N VAL A 91 71.86 -20.00 1.84
CA VAL A 91 71.87 -20.65 0.52
C VAL A 91 72.41 -19.63 -0.48
N THR A 92 73.49 -19.98 -1.19
CA THR A 92 73.99 -19.16 -2.28
C THR A 92 74.62 -19.96 -3.41
N HIS A 93 74.46 -19.49 -4.64
CA HIS A 93 75.19 -19.95 -5.83
C HIS A 93 76.55 -19.23 -6.00
N ASN A 94 76.82 -18.16 -5.25
CA ASN A 94 78.09 -17.45 -5.31
C ASN A 94 79.15 -18.13 -4.43
N THR A 95 80.06 -18.85 -5.08
CA THR A 95 81.14 -19.60 -4.40
C THR A 95 82.13 -18.70 -3.67
N GLU A 96 82.40 -17.50 -4.17
CA GLU A 96 83.32 -16.55 -3.53
C GLU A 96 82.77 -16.06 -2.19
N ILE A 97 81.50 -15.66 -2.16
CA ILE A 97 80.81 -15.23 -0.94
C ILE A 97 80.71 -16.37 0.08
N ALA A 98 80.38 -17.59 -0.39
CA ALA A 98 80.30 -18.75 0.48
C ALA A 98 81.65 -19.04 1.17
N ASN A 99 82.74 -19.01 0.41
CA ASN A 99 84.09 -19.25 0.93
C ASN A 99 84.59 -18.14 1.85
N GLN A 100 84.20 -16.89 1.60
CA GLN A 100 84.68 -15.75 2.38
C GLN A 100 83.98 -15.60 3.73
N PHE A 101 82.67 -15.88 3.81
CA PHE A 101 81.84 -15.52 4.97
C PHE A 101 81.28 -16.70 5.77
N SER A 102 81.50 -17.95 5.35
CA SER A 102 80.90 -19.14 5.99
C SER A 102 81.92 -20.02 6.71
N ASP A 103 81.59 -20.49 7.91
CA ASP A 103 82.42 -21.43 8.69
C ASP A 103 82.31 -22.90 8.22
N ARG A 104 81.22 -23.22 7.51
CA ARG A 104 80.91 -24.55 6.97
C ARG A 104 80.15 -24.39 5.66
N ILE A 105 80.54 -25.17 4.66
CA ILE A 105 79.96 -25.13 3.31
C ILE A 105 79.49 -26.54 2.98
N VAL A 106 78.22 -26.65 2.61
CA VAL A 106 77.59 -27.89 2.17
C VAL A 106 77.20 -27.71 0.71
N ARG A 107 77.81 -28.47 -0.20
CA ARG A 107 77.50 -28.42 -1.63
C ARG A 107 76.43 -29.46 -1.96
N LEU A 108 75.32 -29.01 -2.54
CA LEU A 108 74.24 -29.87 -3.01
C LEU A 108 74.21 -29.89 -4.54
N VAL A 109 74.07 -31.08 -5.12
CA VAL A 109 73.87 -31.31 -6.56
C VAL A 109 72.78 -32.37 -6.72
N ASP A 110 71.79 -32.12 -7.59
CA ASP A 110 70.65 -33.03 -7.84
C ASP A 110 69.96 -33.55 -6.57
N GLY A 111 69.81 -32.66 -5.57
CA GLY A 111 69.18 -32.98 -4.28
C GLY A 111 70.03 -33.85 -3.36
N ARG A 112 71.29 -34.12 -3.70
CA ARG A 112 72.24 -34.90 -2.88
C ARG A 112 73.38 -34.00 -2.39
N VAL A 113 73.80 -34.20 -1.14
CA VAL A 113 75.00 -33.56 -0.60
C VAL A 113 76.22 -34.24 -1.22
N VAL A 114 77.02 -33.49 -1.96
CA VAL A 114 78.24 -33.98 -2.63
C VAL A 114 79.51 -33.56 -1.91
N GLU A 115 79.47 -32.50 -1.09
CA GLU A 115 80.61 -32.01 -0.31
C GLU A 115 80.11 -31.34 0.98
N ASP A 116 80.86 -31.50 2.07
CA ASP A 116 80.62 -30.84 3.36
C ASP A 116 81.98 -30.54 4.00
N THR A 117 82.32 -29.26 4.14
CA THR A 117 83.66 -28.85 4.60
C THR A 117 83.88 -29.08 6.10
N LYS A 118 82.81 -29.22 6.89
CA LYS A 118 82.90 -29.39 8.35
C LYS A 118 81.76 -30.26 8.89
N PRO A 119 81.74 -31.57 8.56
CA PRO A 119 80.67 -32.47 8.99
C PRO A 119 80.64 -32.59 10.51
N ALA A 120 79.46 -32.39 11.11
CA ALA A 120 79.26 -32.49 12.54
C ALA A 120 79.04 -33.96 12.96
N VAL A 121 79.76 -34.43 13.98
CA VAL A 121 79.47 -35.71 14.65
C VAL A 121 78.34 -35.47 15.63
N LEU A 122 77.15 -36.00 15.34
CA LEU A 122 75.99 -35.89 16.21
C LEU A 122 76.10 -36.89 17.36
N THR A 123 76.54 -36.45 18.54
CA THR A 123 76.45 -37.25 19.78
C THR A 123 74.99 -37.33 20.23
N ASN A 124 74.57 -38.51 20.73
CA ASN A 124 73.17 -38.86 21.03
C ASN A 124 72.36 -37.73 21.68
N SER A 125 71.28 -37.36 21.00
CA SER A 125 70.52 -36.12 21.20
C SER A 125 69.27 -36.37 22.05
N SER A 126 69.44 -36.78 23.32
CA SER A 126 68.32 -36.90 24.26
C SER A 126 67.93 -35.58 24.95
N ASP A 127 68.83 -34.60 25.02
CA ASP A 127 68.66 -33.41 25.89
C ASP A 127 68.19 -32.11 25.19
N ILE A 128 67.89 -32.13 23.89
CA ILE A 128 67.58 -30.88 23.14
C ILE A 128 66.07 -30.61 22.98
N LYS A 129 65.19 -31.56 23.32
CA LYS A 129 63.74 -31.44 23.04
C LYS A 129 63.04 -30.30 23.80
N ASP A 130 63.52 -29.90 24.97
CA ASP A 130 62.82 -28.90 25.79
C ASP A 130 63.14 -27.43 25.47
N LYS A 131 64.17 -27.14 24.66
CA LYS A 131 64.60 -25.75 24.38
C LYS A 131 64.10 -25.14 23.05
N LEU A 132 63.27 -25.86 22.30
CA LEU A 132 62.73 -25.41 21.00
C LEU A 132 61.18 -25.31 20.98
N ILE A 133 60.55 -25.11 22.14
CA ILE A 133 59.10 -24.86 22.21
C ILE A 133 58.83 -23.44 21.71
N ASN A 134 58.49 -23.30 20.43
CA ASN A 134 57.97 -22.04 19.88
C ASN A 134 56.69 -21.66 20.63
N LYS A 135 56.70 -20.48 21.27
CA LYS A 135 55.53 -19.93 21.97
C LYS A 135 54.39 -19.80 20.97
N LYS A 136 53.32 -20.57 21.19
CA LYS A 136 52.14 -20.62 20.31
C LYS A 136 51.56 -19.21 20.18
N THR A 137 51.48 -18.70 18.95
CA THR A 137 50.87 -17.40 18.66
C THR A 137 49.39 -17.41 19.07
N SER A 138 48.93 -16.37 19.75
CA SER A 138 47.51 -16.16 20.04
C SER A 138 47.16 -14.70 19.78
N MET A 139 46.28 -14.45 18.81
CA MET A 139 45.69 -13.13 18.60
C MET A 139 44.32 -13.05 19.31
N SER A 140 44.10 -11.98 20.07
CA SER A 140 42.79 -11.65 20.63
C SER A 140 41.79 -11.24 19.53
N TYR A 141 40.54 -11.65 19.67
CA TYR A 141 39.45 -11.34 18.72
C TYR A 141 39.25 -9.84 18.51
N LEU A 142 39.28 -9.04 19.58
CA LEU A 142 39.23 -7.57 19.51
C LEU A 142 40.40 -6.98 18.72
N THR A 143 41.60 -7.59 18.84
CA THR A 143 42.76 -7.14 18.07
C THR A 143 42.60 -7.48 16.59
N ALA A 144 42.03 -8.64 16.26
CA ALA A 144 41.68 -9.01 14.90
C ALA A 144 40.62 -8.04 14.32
N LEU A 145 39.55 -7.76 15.07
CA LEU A 145 38.48 -6.84 14.70
C LEU A 145 39.01 -5.42 14.41
N LYS A 146 39.81 -4.85 15.33
CA LYS A 146 40.44 -3.54 15.15
C LYS A 146 41.38 -3.51 13.93
N THR A 147 42.04 -4.61 13.64
CA THR A 147 42.90 -4.73 12.44
C THR A 147 42.06 -4.78 11.18
N SER A 148 40.98 -5.56 11.19
CA SER A 148 40.05 -5.66 10.08
C SER A 148 39.43 -4.30 9.77
N PHE A 149 38.96 -3.56 10.78
CA PHE A 149 38.41 -2.21 10.61
C PHE A 149 39.43 -1.23 10.02
N LYS A 150 40.67 -1.23 10.55
CA LYS A 150 41.74 -0.39 10.00
C LYS A 150 42.09 -0.77 8.55
N ASN A 151 41.98 -2.04 8.19
CA ASN A 151 42.18 -2.53 6.82
C ASN A 151 41.02 -2.18 5.88
N LEU A 152 39.79 -2.10 6.38
CA LEU A 152 38.65 -1.61 5.60
C LEU A 152 38.82 -0.12 5.29
N LEU A 153 39.33 0.67 6.25
CA LEU A 153 39.59 2.10 6.10
C LEU A 153 40.73 2.43 5.12
N THR A 154 41.68 1.52 4.88
CA THR A 154 42.76 1.76 3.89
C THR A 154 42.27 1.58 2.45
N LYS A 155 41.18 0.84 2.22
CA LYS A 155 40.55 0.62 0.90
C LYS A 155 39.24 1.40 0.78
N LYS A 156 39.28 2.72 1.00
CA LYS A 156 38.11 3.61 1.13
C LYS A 156 37.04 3.41 0.03
N GLY A 157 37.45 3.41 -1.26
CA GLY A 157 36.50 3.30 -2.37
C GLY A 157 35.75 1.97 -2.40
N ARG A 158 36.47 0.85 -2.29
CA ARG A 158 35.86 -0.49 -2.29
C ARG A 158 34.93 -0.69 -1.10
N THR A 159 35.38 -0.30 0.09
CA THR A 159 34.59 -0.43 1.33
C THR A 159 33.30 0.39 1.24
N LEU A 160 33.34 1.59 0.67
CA LEU A 160 32.15 2.43 0.45
C LEU A 160 31.14 1.75 -0.49
N ILE A 161 31.59 1.24 -1.64
CA ILE A 161 30.73 0.52 -2.59
C ILE A 161 30.09 -0.71 -1.94
N THR A 162 30.86 -1.45 -1.13
CA THR A 162 30.37 -2.65 -0.43
C THR A 162 29.31 -2.30 0.60
N ALA A 163 29.50 -1.22 1.36
CA ALA A 163 28.57 -0.78 2.38
C ALA A 163 27.24 -0.32 1.75
N ILE A 164 27.30 0.47 0.68
CA ILE A 164 26.12 0.91 -0.07
C ILE A 164 25.37 -0.28 -0.67
N ALA A 165 26.10 -1.21 -1.31
CA ALA A 165 25.52 -2.41 -1.88
C ALA A 165 24.78 -3.26 -0.85
N GLY A 166 25.34 -3.40 0.35
CA GLY A 166 24.70 -4.15 1.44
C GLY A 166 23.51 -3.43 2.06
N SER A 167 23.51 -2.09 2.08
CA SER A 167 22.44 -1.31 2.72
C SER A 167 21.19 -1.16 1.87
N ILE A 168 21.30 -1.16 0.54
CA ILE A 168 20.15 -0.95 -0.37
C ILE A 168 19.01 -1.96 -0.11
N GLY A 169 19.33 -3.25 0.00
CA GLY A 169 18.31 -4.27 0.25
C GLY A 169 17.61 -4.11 1.61
N ILE A 170 18.37 -3.80 2.66
CA ILE A 170 17.83 -3.63 4.03
C ILE A 170 16.96 -2.38 4.11
N ILE A 171 17.44 -1.25 3.56
CA ILE A 171 16.71 0.01 3.54
C ILE A 171 15.44 -0.13 2.68
N GLY A 172 15.52 -0.84 1.55
CA GLY A 172 14.37 -1.10 0.69
C GLY A 172 13.25 -1.81 1.43
N ILE A 173 13.54 -2.91 2.14
CA ILE A 173 12.54 -3.65 2.91
C ILE A 173 11.93 -2.77 4.02
N ALA A 174 12.78 -2.05 4.76
CA ALA A 174 12.30 -1.17 5.83
C ALA A 174 11.39 -0.06 5.30
N LEU A 175 11.73 0.55 4.16
CA LEU A 175 10.95 1.62 3.56
C LEU A 175 9.59 1.12 3.05
N VAL A 176 9.56 -0.05 2.41
CA VAL A 176 8.30 -0.67 1.96
C VAL A 176 7.37 -0.98 3.14
N LEU A 177 7.91 -1.56 4.22
CA LEU A 177 7.13 -1.84 5.43
C LEU A 177 6.62 -0.56 6.10
N SER A 178 7.45 0.48 6.19
CA SER A 178 7.04 1.77 6.77
C SER A 178 5.94 2.44 5.95
N ILE A 179 6.04 2.45 4.63
CA ILE A 179 4.99 3.02 3.76
C ILE A 179 3.71 2.21 3.87
N SER A 180 3.80 0.89 3.79
CA SER A 180 2.63 0.00 3.88
C SER A 180 1.89 0.20 5.20
N THR A 181 2.61 0.12 6.33
CA THR A 181 2.03 0.29 7.66
C THR A 181 1.47 1.70 7.87
N GLY A 182 2.18 2.74 7.40
CA GLY A 182 1.72 4.12 7.50
C GLY A 182 0.46 4.38 6.68
N MET A 183 0.40 3.86 5.45
CA MET A 183 -0.77 4.01 4.58
C MET A 183 -1.98 3.22 5.13
N THR A 184 -1.77 2.01 5.63
CA THR A 184 -2.83 1.24 6.30
C THR A 184 -3.36 1.97 7.53
N SER A 185 -2.49 2.57 8.35
CA SER A 185 -2.92 3.38 9.50
C SER A 185 -3.76 4.58 9.04
N TYR A 186 -3.30 5.32 8.02
CA TYR A 186 -4.04 6.45 7.47
C TYR A 186 -5.43 6.05 6.94
N VAL A 187 -5.54 4.89 6.29
CA VAL A 187 -6.83 4.37 5.82
C VAL A 187 -7.74 4.00 7.00
N ASN A 188 -7.20 3.41 8.07
CA ASN A 188 -7.98 3.11 9.27
C ASN A 188 -8.44 4.40 9.99
N ASP A 189 -7.59 5.43 10.06
CA ASP A 189 -7.98 6.72 10.65
C ASP A 189 -9.08 7.38 9.80
N MET A 190 -8.95 7.34 8.47
CA MET A 190 -9.98 7.82 7.54
C MET A 190 -11.29 7.02 7.67
N GLN A 191 -11.22 5.70 7.94
CA GLN A 191 -12.40 4.88 8.22
C GLN A 191 -13.15 5.35 9.47
N SER A 192 -12.41 5.77 10.51
CA SER A 192 -12.98 6.22 11.78
C SER A 192 -13.65 7.60 11.68
N ASP A 193 -13.05 8.55 10.98
CA ASP A 193 -13.44 9.97 11.08
C ASP A 193 -14.48 10.43 10.04
N THR A 194 -14.43 9.92 8.80
CA THR A 194 -15.33 10.41 7.71
C THR A 194 -16.22 9.32 7.14
N LEU A 195 -15.74 8.08 7.10
CA LEU A 195 -16.51 6.96 6.52
C LEU A 195 -17.56 6.37 7.48
N ALA A 196 -17.43 6.64 8.79
CA ALA A 196 -18.44 6.23 9.78
C ALA A 196 -19.82 6.86 9.51
N GLY A 197 -19.86 8.09 9.00
CA GLY A 197 -21.09 8.81 8.69
C GLY A 197 -21.87 8.30 7.47
N PHE A 198 -21.26 7.46 6.62
CA PHE A 198 -21.96 6.90 5.46
C PHE A 198 -23.01 5.87 5.90
N PRO A 199 -24.24 5.93 5.36
CA PRO A 199 -25.30 5.01 5.75
C PRO A 199 -25.05 3.60 5.23
N LEU A 200 -25.65 2.62 5.90
CA LEU A 200 -25.95 1.32 5.32
C LEU A 200 -27.22 1.47 4.47
N THR A 201 -27.14 1.07 3.19
CA THR A 201 -28.26 1.23 2.26
C THR A 201 -28.84 -0.12 1.88
N ILE A 202 -30.14 -0.29 2.07
CA ILE A 202 -30.92 -1.42 1.58
C ILE A 202 -31.80 -0.87 0.47
N ASN A 203 -31.47 -1.20 -0.78
CA ASN A 203 -32.33 -0.85 -1.92
C ASN A 203 -33.17 -2.05 -2.30
N GLU A 204 -34.40 -1.84 -2.73
CA GLU A 204 -35.25 -2.92 -3.23
C GLU A 204 -34.56 -3.70 -4.35
N THR A 205 -33.97 -3.02 -5.33
CA THR A 205 -33.20 -3.68 -6.40
C THR A 205 -31.71 -3.53 -6.14
N VAL A 206 -31.04 -4.64 -5.85
CA VAL A 206 -29.59 -4.70 -5.73
C VAL A 206 -29.02 -5.35 -6.99
N ARG A 207 -28.33 -4.55 -7.81
CA ARG A 207 -27.55 -5.09 -8.94
C ARG A 207 -26.29 -5.71 -8.37
N THR A 208 -26.29 -7.03 -8.19
CA THR A 208 -25.07 -7.73 -7.83
C THR A 208 -24.17 -7.79 -9.07
N SER A 209 -22.99 -7.18 -8.98
CA SER A 209 -21.99 -7.27 -10.04
C SER A 209 -21.70 -8.75 -10.31
N ALA A 210 -21.90 -9.19 -11.56
CA ALA A 210 -21.60 -10.56 -12.03
C ALA A 210 -20.14 -11.00 -11.78
N LEU A 211 -19.27 -10.08 -11.34
CA LEU A 211 -17.90 -10.30 -10.92
C LEU A 211 -17.73 -11.16 -9.65
N ASN A 212 -18.78 -11.29 -8.82
CA ASN A 212 -18.73 -12.08 -7.58
C ASN A 212 -19.22 -13.54 -7.74
N GLN A 213 -19.47 -14.01 -8.97
CA GLN A 213 -19.84 -15.41 -9.25
C GLN A 213 -18.68 -16.22 -9.88
N PRO A 214 -18.71 -17.57 -9.77
CA PRO A 214 -17.61 -18.43 -10.19
C PRO A 214 -17.18 -18.19 -11.64
N ARG A 215 -15.88 -18.33 -11.88
CA ARG A 215 -15.17 -18.22 -13.18
C ARG A 215 -15.83 -18.91 -14.38
N GLU A 216 -16.75 -19.84 -14.14
CA GLU A 216 -17.44 -20.64 -15.17
C GLU A 216 -18.32 -19.81 -16.12
N ARG A 217 -18.83 -18.63 -15.72
CA ARG A 217 -19.68 -17.80 -16.59
C ARG A 217 -18.92 -16.76 -17.44
N MET A 218 -17.63 -16.55 -17.19
CA MET A 218 -16.81 -15.63 -17.97
C MET A 218 -16.32 -16.27 -19.29
N GLU A 219 -16.40 -17.60 -19.41
CA GLU A 219 -16.11 -18.35 -20.64
C GLU A 219 -17.18 -18.15 -21.73
N ASP A 220 -18.44 -17.88 -21.38
CA ASP A 220 -19.52 -17.70 -22.37
C ASP A 220 -19.44 -16.34 -23.11
N LEU A 221 -18.94 -15.29 -22.45
CA LEU A 221 -18.74 -13.97 -23.07
C LEU A 221 -17.48 -13.91 -23.96
N ALA A 222 -16.49 -14.77 -23.70
CA ALA A 222 -15.27 -14.86 -24.50
C ALA A 222 -15.43 -15.71 -25.78
N ASN A 223 -16.46 -16.56 -25.83
CA ASN A 223 -16.73 -17.48 -26.94
C ASN A 223 -17.82 -17.01 -27.92
N ASN A 224 -18.43 -15.83 -27.71
CA ASN A 224 -19.35 -15.28 -28.70
C ASN A 224 -18.56 -14.60 -29.83
N ASP A 225 -18.45 -15.30 -30.95
CA ASP A 225 -17.96 -14.77 -32.22
C ASP A 225 -18.66 -13.43 -32.51
N SER A 226 -17.85 -12.39 -32.67
CA SER A 226 -18.27 -11.02 -32.94
C SER A 226 -18.69 -10.81 -34.39
N ASP A 227 -19.48 -11.73 -34.94
CA ASP A 227 -19.94 -11.64 -36.33
C ASP A 227 -21.31 -10.95 -36.39
N PHE A 228 -21.35 -9.79 -37.03
CA PHE A 228 -22.59 -9.09 -37.32
C PHE A 228 -23.45 -9.98 -38.24
N PRO A 229 -24.72 -10.27 -37.89
CA PRO A 229 -25.58 -11.08 -38.73
C PRO A 229 -25.84 -10.37 -40.07
N THR A 230 -25.63 -11.08 -41.18
CA THR A 230 -25.89 -10.58 -42.55
C THR A 230 -27.31 -10.88 -43.03
N GLU A 231 -28.07 -11.65 -42.24
CA GLU A 231 -29.45 -12.02 -42.52
C GLU A 231 -30.41 -10.92 -42.05
N SER A 232 -31.45 -10.63 -42.84
CA SER A 232 -32.51 -9.68 -42.46
C SER A 232 -33.54 -10.31 -41.50
N ILE A 233 -33.05 -10.91 -40.42
CA ILE A 233 -33.84 -11.61 -39.39
C ILE A 233 -33.55 -10.95 -38.04
N ILE A 234 -34.61 -10.67 -37.27
CA ILE A 234 -34.51 -10.14 -35.92
C ILE A 234 -34.53 -11.31 -34.94
N TYR A 235 -33.49 -11.41 -34.11
CA TYR A 235 -33.41 -12.37 -33.02
C TYR A 235 -33.94 -11.72 -31.73
N SER A 236 -34.88 -12.36 -31.05
CA SER A 236 -35.21 -12.01 -29.68
C SER A 236 -34.14 -12.56 -28.75
N TYR A 237 -33.59 -11.72 -27.88
CA TYR A 237 -32.75 -12.15 -26.77
C TYR A 237 -33.27 -11.48 -25.50
N ASP A 238 -33.11 -12.16 -24.36
CA ASP A 238 -33.42 -11.58 -23.07
C ASP A 238 -32.18 -10.83 -22.56
N SER A 239 -32.22 -9.51 -22.63
CA SER A 239 -31.14 -8.65 -22.11
C SER A 239 -31.02 -8.72 -20.58
N PHE A 240 -32.04 -9.19 -19.88
CA PHE A 240 -32.11 -9.27 -18.42
C PHE A 240 -31.69 -10.63 -17.87
N ALA A 241 -31.74 -11.70 -18.67
CA ALA A 241 -31.32 -13.05 -18.25
C ALA A 241 -29.88 -13.13 -17.71
N ASN A 242 -29.01 -12.21 -18.11
CA ASN A 242 -27.60 -12.14 -17.68
C ASN A 242 -27.34 -11.13 -16.56
N THR A 243 -28.34 -10.38 -16.09
CA THR A 243 -28.18 -9.44 -14.97
C THR A 243 -28.71 -10.11 -13.70
N VAL A 244 -27.82 -10.47 -12.78
CA VAL A 244 -28.23 -11.00 -11.47
C VAL A 244 -28.68 -9.83 -10.59
N THR A 245 -29.95 -9.45 -10.74
CA THR A 245 -30.63 -8.52 -9.84
C THR A 245 -31.19 -9.31 -8.66
N HIS A 246 -30.74 -8.99 -7.46
CA HIS A 246 -31.41 -9.41 -6.24
C HIS A 246 -32.50 -8.39 -5.91
N THR A 247 -33.68 -8.87 -5.52
CA THR A 247 -34.80 -8.00 -5.12
C THR A 247 -35.07 -8.19 -3.63
N ASN A 248 -34.75 -7.19 -2.83
CA ASN A 248 -35.09 -7.13 -1.41
C ASN A 248 -36.59 -6.94 -1.22
N ILE A 249 -37.20 -7.80 -0.42
CA ILE A 249 -38.60 -7.69 -0.03
C ILE A 249 -38.66 -6.86 1.25
N ILE A 250 -38.89 -5.55 1.10
CA ILE A 250 -38.98 -4.57 2.20
C ILE A 250 -40.45 -4.47 2.64
N ASP A 251 -40.96 -5.53 3.27
CA ASP A 251 -42.34 -5.63 3.74
C ASP A 251 -42.50 -5.19 5.21
N GLN A 252 -43.74 -5.24 5.71
CA GLN A 252 -44.02 -4.84 7.09
C GLN A 252 -43.29 -5.71 8.13
N ASP A 253 -43.04 -6.99 7.85
CA ASP A 253 -42.27 -7.88 8.76
C ASP A 253 -40.84 -7.37 8.93
N PHE A 254 -40.19 -6.99 7.83
CA PHE A 254 -38.85 -6.41 7.89
C PHE A 254 -38.85 -5.02 8.53
N LEU A 255 -39.86 -4.18 8.26
CA LEU A 255 -39.97 -2.85 8.88
C LEU A 255 -40.21 -2.93 10.39
N ASP A 256 -41.03 -3.86 10.84
CA ASP A 256 -41.25 -4.12 12.27
C ASP A 256 -39.95 -4.61 12.91
N TYR A 257 -39.21 -5.51 12.25
CA TYR A 257 -37.89 -5.94 12.70
C TYR A 257 -36.89 -4.78 12.78
N LEU A 258 -36.85 -3.88 11.80
CA LEU A 258 -36.00 -2.69 11.87
C LEU A 258 -36.39 -1.73 13.00
N SER A 259 -37.67 -1.65 13.35
CA SER A 259 -38.15 -0.78 14.43
C SER A 259 -37.67 -1.21 15.83
N ASP A 260 -37.31 -2.48 15.99
CA ASP A 260 -36.74 -3.05 17.22
C ASP A 260 -35.21 -2.85 17.32
N LEU A 261 -34.56 -2.26 16.31
CA LEU A 261 -33.13 -1.97 16.32
C LEU A 261 -32.78 -0.99 17.47
N ASP A 262 -31.69 -1.25 18.18
CA ASP A 262 -31.26 -0.42 19.31
C ASP A 262 -31.03 1.05 18.88
N PRO A 263 -31.81 2.02 19.43
CA PRO A 263 -31.69 3.44 19.09
C PRO A 263 -30.33 4.07 19.43
N THR A 264 -29.50 3.40 20.24
CA THR A 264 -28.15 3.87 20.59
C THR A 264 -27.10 3.55 19.53
N LEU A 265 -27.45 2.82 18.46
CA LEU A 265 -26.54 2.45 17.38
C LEU A 265 -26.60 3.39 16.17
N TYR A 266 -27.67 4.16 16.02
CA TYR A 266 -27.90 4.99 14.83
C TYR A 266 -28.37 6.40 15.15
N ASN A 267 -28.03 7.35 14.28
CA ASN A 267 -28.53 8.72 14.31
C ASN A 267 -29.95 8.80 13.74
N SER A 268 -30.19 8.13 12.62
CA SER A 268 -31.50 8.06 11.99
C SER A 268 -31.64 6.82 11.10
N ILE A 269 -32.89 6.39 10.90
CA ILE A 269 -33.27 5.48 9.82
C ILE A 269 -34.17 6.28 8.90
N SER A 270 -33.75 6.41 7.65
CA SER A 270 -34.54 7.04 6.60
C SER A 270 -35.14 5.97 5.71
N TYR A 271 -36.38 6.19 5.30
CA TYR A 271 -37.09 5.35 4.34
C TYR A 271 -37.23 6.15 3.06
N THR A 272 -36.91 5.56 1.93
CA THR A 272 -37.13 6.17 0.62
C THR A 272 -38.34 5.50 -0.01
N ARG A 273 -39.35 6.30 -0.36
CA ARG A 273 -40.55 5.84 -1.06
C ARG A 273 -40.55 6.39 -2.48
N ALA A 274 -40.73 5.51 -3.46
CA ALA A 274 -40.92 5.92 -4.84
C ALA A 274 -42.38 6.31 -5.08
N ILE A 275 -42.79 7.51 -4.66
CA ILE A 275 -44.10 8.06 -4.98
C ILE A 275 -43.99 8.98 -6.19
N SER A 276 -44.82 8.74 -7.21
CA SER A 276 -44.95 9.68 -8.33
C SER A 276 -45.90 10.81 -7.95
N MET A 277 -45.41 12.05 -7.97
CA MET A 277 -46.25 13.23 -7.73
C MET A 277 -46.61 13.89 -9.05
N ASN A 278 -47.91 14.13 -9.27
CA ASN A 278 -48.40 14.92 -10.39
C ASN A 278 -48.35 16.40 -10.01
N VAL A 279 -47.21 17.05 -10.26
CA VAL A 279 -47.00 18.46 -9.95
C VAL A 279 -47.17 19.30 -11.22
N VAL A 280 -47.87 20.43 -11.11
CA VAL A 280 -48.03 21.43 -12.17
C VAL A 280 -47.55 22.78 -11.65
N ALA A 281 -46.77 23.47 -12.49
CA ALA A 281 -46.33 24.85 -12.22
C ALA A 281 -46.92 25.81 -13.25
N GLU A 282 -47.12 27.06 -12.83
CA GLU A 282 -47.31 28.19 -13.73
C GLU A 282 -45.93 28.72 -14.15
N THR A 283 -45.71 28.88 -15.45
CA THR A 283 -44.46 29.41 -16.00
C THR A 283 -44.46 30.93 -15.95
N SER A 284 -43.26 31.52 -15.96
CA SER A 284 -43.05 32.98 -16.09
C SER A 284 -43.74 33.60 -17.32
N ALA A 285 -43.97 32.81 -18.36
CA ALA A 285 -44.67 33.21 -19.59
C ALA A 285 -46.21 33.06 -19.51
N GLY A 286 -46.76 32.68 -18.35
CA GLY A 286 -48.20 32.51 -18.11
C GLY A 286 -48.80 31.21 -18.66
N GLY A 287 -47.97 30.18 -18.90
CA GLY A 287 -48.43 28.84 -19.29
C GLY A 287 -48.40 27.86 -18.13
N TYR A 288 -49.01 26.69 -18.27
CA TYR A 288 -49.02 25.64 -17.25
C TYR A 288 -48.30 24.39 -17.74
N VAL A 289 -47.37 23.86 -16.94
CA VAL A 289 -46.54 22.71 -17.32
C VAL A 289 -46.51 21.67 -16.21
N LYS A 290 -46.53 20.38 -16.59
CA LYS A 290 -46.27 19.28 -15.65
C LYS A 290 -44.78 19.25 -15.31
N ILE A 291 -44.49 19.22 -14.02
CA ILE A 291 -43.16 19.10 -13.47
C ILE A 291 -42.75 17.63 -13.42
N VAL A 292 -41.52 17.37 -13.85
CA VAL A 292 -40.92 16.04 -13.76
C VAL A 292 -40.35 15.89 -12.35
N THR A 293 -41.06 15.15 -11.50
CA THR A 293 -40.73 15.00 -10.08
C THR A 293 -39.74 13.86 -9.80
N GLY A 294 -39.72 12.82 -10.64
CA GLY A 294 -38.81 11.66 -10.50
C GLY A 294 -37.64 11.67 -11.49
N GLY A 295 -36.49 11.13 -11.06
CA GLY A 295 -35.33 10.84 -11.92
C GLY A 295 -35.34 9.38 -12.39
N THR A 296 -34.80 9.10 -13.57
CA THR A 296 -34.76 7.73 -14.13
C THR A 296 -33.57 6.89 -13.67
N ASP A 297 -32.70 7.40 -12.79
CA ASP A 297 -31.45 6.73 -12.41
C ASP A 297 -31.30 6.56 -10.89
N PHE A 298 -31.45 5.31 -10.42
CA PHE A 298 -31.11 4.87 -9.06
C PHE A 298 -29.63 4.46 -8.96
N GLY A 299 -28.73 5.38 -9.30
CA GLY A 299 -27.28 5.22 -9.16
C GLY A 299 -26.75 5.84 -7.86
N PHE A 300 -25.59 5.38 -7.39
CA PHE A 300 -24.86 5.99 -6.26
C PHE A 300 -24.48 7.46 -6.52
N PHE A 301 -24.37 7.82 -7.80
CA PHE A 301 -24.36 9.18 -8.33
C PHE A 301 -25.71 9.43 -9.03
N SER A 302 -26.82 9.43 -8.30
CA SER A 302 -28.12 9.69 -8.92
C SER A 302 -28.15 11.12 -9.42
N SER A 303 -28.41 11.33 -10.71
CA SER A 303 -29.06 12.57 -11.14
C SER A 303 -30.48 12.52 -10.59
N GLY A 304 -30.63 12.93 -9.33
CA GLY A 304 -31.90 12.95 -8.61
C GLY A 304 -32.95 13.65 -9.44
N GLY A 305 -34.19 13.17 -9.35
CA GLY A 305 -35.33 13.96 -9.80
C GLY A 305 -35.32 15.33 -9.14
N ALA A 306 -36.04 16.29 -9.70
CA ALA A 306 -36.09 17.64 -9.13
C ALA A 306 -36.64 17.67 -7.69
N PHE A 307 -37.28 16.58 -7.23
CA PHE A 307 -37.85 16.43 -5.90
C PHE A 307 -37.25 15.22 -5.16
N SER A 308 -36.93 15.40 -3.88
CA SER A 308 -36.41 14.36 -2.99
C SER A 308 -37.03 14.47 -1.60
N GLU A 309 -37.35 13.33 -0.99
CA GLU A 309 -37.85 13.27 0.38
C GLU A 309 -36.68 13.48 1.36
N ILE A 310 -36.86 14.38 2.33
CA ILE A 310 -35.89 14.63 3.40
C ILE A 310 -36.12 13.61 4.51
N PRO A 311 -35.06 12.99 5.06
CA PRO A 311 -35.17 12.10 6.20
C PRO A 311 -35.93 12.73 7.38
N ASN A 312 -36.78 11.94 8.04
CA ASN A 312 -37.60 12.38 9.18
C ASN A 312 -36.78 12.49 10.49
N ASN A 313 -35.71 13.29 10.47
CA ASN A 313 -34.93 13.67 11.65
C ASN A 313 -34.42 15.12 11.50
N PRO A 314 -35.28 16.13 11.71
CA PRO A 314 -34.92 17.54 11.51
C PRO A 314 -33.72 18.00 12.36
N GLU A 315 -33.59 17.48 13.59
CA GLU A 315 -32.46 17.81 14.47
C GLU A 315 -31.14 17.37 13.83
N PHE A 316 -31.07 16.13 13.32
CA PHE A 316 -29.88 15.64 12.63
C PHE A 316 -29.60 16.40 11.33
N ILE A 317 -30.62 16.68 10.50
CA ILE A 317 -30.43 17.46 9.26
C ILE A 317 -29.83 18.84 9.56
N GLN A 318 -30.34 19.52 10.59
CA GLN A 318 -29.84 20.85 11.00
C GLN A 318 -28.43 20.82 11.60
N THR A 319 -27.87 19.65 11.94
CA THR A 319 -26.44 19.54 12.28
C THR A 319 -25.52 19.42 11.07
N GLN A 320 -26.08 19.11 9.89
CA GLN A 320 -25.32 18.86 8.66
C GLN A 320 -25.60 19.90 7.56
N TYR A 321 -26.65 20.71 7.72
CA TYR A 321 -27.10 21.69 6.72
C TYR A 321 -27.45 23.03 7.38
N ASP A 322 -26.95 24.10 6.77
CA ASP A 322 -27.27 25.48 7.09
C ASP A 322 -28.49 25.96 6.31
N ILE A 323 -29.40 26.67 6.99
CA ILE A 323 -30.45 27.45 6.32
C ILE A 323 -29.87 28.78 5.88
N LEU A 324 -29.74 28.98 4.56
CA LEU A 324 -29.22 30.22 3.98
C LEU A 324 -30.28 31.33 3.96
N ALA A 325 -31.54 30.96 3.74
CA ALA A 325 -32.68 31.89 3.69
C ALA A 325 -33.99 31.15 4.01
N GLY A 326 -34.97 31.86 4.58
CA GLY A 326 -36.28 31.31 4.94
C GLY A 326 -36.26 30.42 6.18
N THR A 327 -37.07 29.36 6.19
CA THR A 327 -37.22 28.42 7.32
C THR A 327 -37.16 26.96 6.88
N TYR A 328 -36.82 26.07 7.81
CA TYR A 328 -36.92 24.62 7.59
C TYR A 328 -38.41 24.20 7.50
N PRO A 329 -38.80 23.31 6.58
CA PRO A 329 -40.19 22.92 6.39
C PRO A 329 -40.71 22.09 7.59
N THR A 330 -41.87 22.46 8.10
CA THR A 330 -42.54 21.85 9.26
C THR A 330 -43.97 21.37 8.96
N ALA A 331 -44.51 21.74 7.80
CA ALA A 331 -45.81 21.28 7.31
C ALA A 331 -45.69 20.43 6.04
N TYR A 332 -46.81 19.81 5.61
CA TYR A 332 -46.86 18.94 4.43
C TYR A 332 -46.84 19.74 3.11
N ASP A 333 -47.21 21.01 3.14
CA ASP A 333 -47.27 21.93 1.99
C ASP A 333 -46.01 22.81 1.85
N GLU A 334 -45.00 22.57 2.67
CA GLU A 334 -43.75 23.33 2.68
C GLU A 334 -42.61 22.54 2.02
N LEU A 335 -41.88 23.23 1.15
CA LEU A 335 -40.73 22.74 0.40
C LEU A 335 -39.48 23.54 0.77
N ILE A 336 -38.31 22.94 0.55
CA ILE A 336 -37.03 23.61 0.73
C ILE A 336 -36.13 23.36 -0.47
N LEU A 337 -35.44 24.40 -0.94
CA LEU A 337 -34.46 24.27 -2.02
C LEU A 337 -33.10 23.88 -1.43
N VAL A 338 -32.55 22.75 -1.86
CA VAL A 338 -31.21 22.28 -1.52
C VAL A 338 -30.26 22.72 -2.62
N VAL A 339 -29.23 23.49 -2.25
CA VAL A 339 -28.16 23.90 -3.16
C VAL A 339 -26.86 23.16 -2.84
N ASP A 340 -25.98 23.03 -3.82
CA ASP A 340 -24.65 22.44 -3.58
C ASP A 340 -23.77 23.33 -2.69
N SER A 341 -22.61 22.83 -2.28
CA SER A 341 -21.62 23.57 -1.47
C SER A 341 -21.16 24.92 -2.07
N GLN A 342 -21.44 25.19 -3.35
CA GLN A 342 -21.12 26.42 -4.06
C GLN A 342 -22.35 27.28 -4.39
N ASN A 343 -23.51 27.00 -3.78
CA ASN A 343 -24.80 27.65 -4.03
C ASN A 343 -25.32 27.45 -5.47
N ARG A 344 -25.05 26.29 -6.08
CA ARG A 344 -25.49 25.96 -7.44
C ARG A 344 -26.63 24.95 -7.42
N VAL A 345 -27.46 25.05 -8.45
CA VAL A 345 -28.53 24.10 -8.79
C VAL A 345 -28.34 23.72 -10.25
N ASP A 346 -28.55 22.45 -10.58
CA ASP A 346 -28.42 21.99 -11.97
C ASP A 346 -29.48 22.65 -12.87
N VAL A 347 -29.07 23.04 -14.08
CA VAL A 347 -29.96 23.61 -15.09
C VAL A 347 -31.13 22.65 -15.41
N ALA A 348 -30.90 21.34 -15.34
CA ALA A 348 -31.94 20.32 -15.49
C ALA A 348 -33.00 20.42 -14.40
N VAL A 349 -32.61 20.71 -13.15
CA VAL A 349 -33.55 20.90 -12.03
C VAL A 349 -34.36 22.18 -12.25
N LEU A 350 -33.71 23.29 -12.62
CA LEU A 350 -34.41 24.55 -12.92
C LEU A 350 -35.42 24.40 -14.06
N ASN A 351 -35.03 23.75 -15.15
CA ASN A 351 -35.93 23.42 -16.26
C ASN A 351 -37.07 22.48 -15.82
N ALA A 352 -36.78 21.48 -14.99
CA ALA A 352 -37.78 20.58 -14.46
C ALA A 352 -38.80 21.30 -13.57
N LEU A 353 -38.38 22.36 -12.86
CA LEU A 353 -39.25 23.24 -12.07
C LEU A 353 -39.98 24.30 -12.91
N GLY A 354 -39.73 24.35 -14.22
CA GLY A 354 -40.32 25.37 -15.10
C GLY A 354 -39.80 26.79 -14.83
N ILE A 355 -38.63 26.92 -14.22
CA ILE A 355 -37.96 28.19 -13.91
C ILE A 355 -37.03 28.56 -15.06
N ASP A 356 -37.10 29.80 -15.54
CA ASP A 356 -36.24 30.29 -16.62
C ASP A 356 -34.77 30.29 -16.22
N VAL A 357 -33.90 29.79 -17.11
CA VAL A 357 -32.46 29.68 -16.89
C VAL A 357 -31.77 31.04 -17.07
N ASN A 358 -31.20 31.57 -15.98
CA ASN A 358 -30.45 32.82 -15.90
C ASN A 358 -29.01 32.55 -15.40
N GLU A 359 -28.09 33.49 -15.65
CA GLU A 359 -26.70 33.38 -15.15
C GLU A 359 -26.60 33.45 -13.62
N THR A 360 -27.48 34.22 -12.98
CA THR A 360 -27.52 34.42 -11.52
C THR A 360 -28.95 34.62 -11.03
N TYR A 361 -29.23 34.18 -9.81
CA TYR A 361 -30.51 34.34 -9.12
C TYR A 361 -30.28 34.91 -7.72
N ALA A 362 -31.25 35.68 -7.22
CA ALA A 362 -31.35 36.01 -5.80
C ALA A 362 -32.05 34.87 -5.04
N PHE A 363 -31.83 34.75 -3.73
CA PHE A 363 -32.53 33.72 -2.93
C PHE A 363 -34.03 33.99 -2.86
N GLU A 364 -34.41 35.26 -2.89
CA GLU A 364 -35.79 35.73 -2.93
C GLU A 364 -36.52 35.35 -4.23
N ASP A 365 -35.80 34.98 -5.29
CA ASP A 365 -36.42 34.51 -6.55
C ASP A 365 -36.98 33.09 -6.42
N PHE A 366 -36.59 32.35 -5.37
CA PHE A 366 -37.05 30.99 -5.11
C PHE A 366 -38.06 30.90 -3.97
N ILE A 367 -37.88 31.69 -2.92
CA ILE A 367 -38.77 31.68 -1.75
C ILE A 367 -40.14 32.24 -2.14
N GLY A 368 -41.20 31.50 -1.81
CA GLY A 368 -42.57 31.83 -2.17
C GLY A 368 -43.02 31.31 -3.53
N ASN A 369 -42.15 30.64 -4.30
CA ASN A 369 -42.59 29.94 -5.50
C ASN A 369 -43.54 28.80 -5.12
N THR A 370 -44.69 28.78 -5.78
CA THR A 370 -45.76 27.82 -5.50
C THR A 370 -45.94 26.85 -6.65
N PHE A 371 -46.32 25.62 -6.29
CA PHE A 371 -46.66 24.56 -7.22
C PHE A 371 -47.99 23.94 -6.81
N LYS A 372 -48.63 23.22 -7.75
CA LYS A 372 -49.88 22.51 -7.49
C LYS A 372 -49.68 21.01 -7.62
N ILE A 373 -49.97 20.27 -6.56
CA ILE A 373 -50.10 18.82 -6.65
C ILE A 373 -51.52 18.48 -7.06
N ILE A 374 -51.63 17.73 -8.15
CA ILE A 374 -52.90 17.30 -8.74
C ILE A 374 -53.21 15.88 -8.25
N PRO A 375 -54.32 15.66 -7.53
CA PRO A 375 -54.71 14.32 -7.10
C PRO A 375 -55.07 13.45 -8.32
N ASN A 376 -54.93 12.13 -8.17
CA ASN A 376 -55.15 11.17 -9.26
C ASN A 376 -56.55 11.29 -9.89
N ASP A 377 -57.58 11.58 -9.11
CA ASP A 377 -58.96 11.71 -9.61
C ASP A 377 -59.20 12.97 -10.48
N VAL A 378 -58.26 13.92 -10.44
CA VAL A 378 -58.25 15.08 -11.34
C VAL A 378 -57.28 14.85 -12.50
N TYR A 379 -56.16 14.17 -12.23
CA TYR A 379 -55.13 13.92 -13.22
C TYR A 379 -55.53 12.87 -14.26
N TYR A 380 -56.17 11.77 -13.83
CA TYR A 380 -56.60 10.68 -14.70
C TYR A 380 -58.09 10.78 -15.01
N ASN A 381 -58.43 10.67 -16.29
CA ASN A 381 -59.80 10.60 -16.77
C ASN A 381 -60.11 9.16 -17.20
N MET A 382 -61.28 8.66 -16.79
CA MET A 382 -61.76 7.34 -17.21
C MET A 382 -62.35 7.43 -18.62
N LEU A 383 -61.81 6.65 -19.56
CA LEU A 383 -62.30 6.52 -20.93
C LEU A 383 -62.57 5.04 -21.23
N GLY A 384 -63.84 4.62 -21.16
CA GLY A 384 -64.18 3.20 -21.17
C GLY A 384 -63.71 2.52 -19.89
N ASP A 385 -62.95 1.44 -20.01
CA ASP A 385 -62.36 0.70 -18.88
C ASP A 385 -60.92 1.13 -18.55
N LEU A 386 -60.38 2.13 -19.27
CA LEU A 386 -59.00 2.61 -19.10
C LEU A 386 -58.94 3.99 -18.48
N PHE A 387 -57.85 4.26 -17.75
CA PHE A 387 -57.52 5.58 -17.22
C PHE A 387 -56.46 6.25 -18.10
N ILE A 388 -56.74 7.48 -18.52
CA ILE A 388 -55.86 8.27 -19.39
C ILE A 388 -55.45 9.54 -18.66
N ALA A 389 -54.15 9.83 -18.63
CA ALA A 389 -53.63 11.08 -18.09
C ALA A 389 -54.17 12.29 -18.89
N GLY A 390 -54.75 13.25 -18.20
CA GLY A 390 -55.20 14.50 -18.81
C GLY A 390 -54.03 15.40 -19.16
N THR A 391 -54.27 16.30 -20.13
CA THR A 391 -53.24 17.22 -20.66
C THR A 391 -53.62 18.69 -20.49
N ASP A 392 -54.81 18.99 -19.96
CA ASP A 392 -55.26 20.35 -19.67
C ASP A 392 -54.78 20.78 -18.27
N TYR A 393 -53.53 21.21 -18.21
CA TYR A 393 -52.87 21.58 -16.95
C TYR A 393 -53.43 22.86 -16.33
N GLU A 394 -54.00 23.78 -17.12
CA GLU A 394 -54.62 25.01 -16.60
C GLU A 394 -55.87 24.69 -15.77
N THR A 395 -56.74 23.82 -16.28
CA THR A 395 -57.93 23.38 -15.55
C THR A 395 -57.55 22.59 -14.29
N MET A 396 -56.53 21.72 -14.38
CA MET A 396 -56.03 20.96 -13.22
C MET A 396 -55.46 21.87 -12.14
N TYR A 397 -54.63 22.85 -12.52
CA TYR A 397 -53.99 23.79 -11.62
C TYR A 397 -55.01 24.61 -10.82
N ASN A 398 -56.11 25.02 -11.47
CA ASN A 398 -57.19 25.79 -10.87
C ASN A 398 -58.26 24.94 -10.16
N SER A 399 -58.11 23.61 -10.11
CA SER A 399 -59.03 22.72 -9.41
C SER A 399 -59.03 22.98 -7.90
N SER A 400 -60.21 22.97 -7.28
CA SER A 400 -60.33 23.08 -5.82
C SER A 400 -59.75 21.88 -5.06
N LEU A 401 -59.48 20.77 -5.77
CA LEU A 401 -58.85 19.57 -5.21
C LEU A 401 -57.32 19.60 -5.35
N ALA A 402 -56.76 20.57 -6.08
CA ALA A 402 -55.32 20.72 -6.21
C ALA A 402 -54.72 21.32 -4.92
N THR A 403 -53.63 20.71 -4.44
CA THR A 403 -52.96 21.15 -3.21
C THR A 403 -51.83 22.11 -3.57
N THR A 404 -51.80 23.29 -2.95
CA THR A 404 -50.66 24.21 -3.09
C THR A 404 -49.50 23.70 -2.24
N ILE A 405 -48.29 23.72 -2.80
CA ILE A 405 -47.04 23.56 -2.07
C ILE A 405 -46.13 24.75 -2.37
N GLU A 406 -45.31 25.17 -1.40
CA GLU A 406 -44.53 26.41 -1.48
C GLU A 406 -43.08 26.21 -1.01
N ILE A 407 -42.12 26.84 -1.69
CA ILE A 407 -40.73 26.88 -1.22
C ILE A 407 -40.60 27.91 -0.09
N VAL A 408 -40.38 27.44 1.13
CA VAL A 408 -40.27 28.28 2.34
C VAL A 408 -38.83 28.58 2.77
N GLY A 409 -37.84 27.90 2.18
CA GLY A 409 -36.45 28.11 2.54
C GLY A 409 -35.45 27.56 1.51
N ILE A 410 -34.19 27.88 1.76
CA ILE A 410 -33.03 27.40 1.00
C ILE A 410 -31.99 26.90 2.00
N MET A 411 -31.46 25.70 1.76
CA MET A 411 -30.41 25.11 2.59
C MET A 411 -29.21 24.62 1.78
N ARG A 412 -28.07 24.54 2.47
CA ARG A 412 -26.80 24.08 1.93
C ARG A 412 -26.09 23.22 2.97
N ILE A 413 -25.31 22.26 2.50
CA ILE A 413 -24.42 21.50 3.39
C ILE A 413 -23.51 22.44 4.22
N ASP A 414 -23.37 22.11 5.51
CA ASP A 414 -22.46 22.77 6.44
C ASP A 414 -20.99 22.48 6.04
N GLU A 415 -20.09 23.44 6.25
CA GLU A 415 -18.67 23.31 5.86
C GLU A 415 -17.95 22.18 6.61
N ASP A 416 -18.41 21.83 7.81
CA ASP A 416 -17.87 20.78 8.67
C ASP A 416 -18.60 19.43 8.52
N ALA A 417 -19.63 19.35 7.66
CA ALA A 417 -20.37 18.12 7.44
C ALA A 417 -19.53 17.06 6.72
N ALA A 418 -19.64 15.80 7.17
CA ALA A 418 -18.80 14.71 6.67
C ALA A 418 -19.19 14.24 5.24
N SER A 419 -20.45 14.42 4.83
CA SER A 419 -20.92 14.03 3.50
C SER A 419 -22.22 14.74 3.09
N GLU A 420 -22.36 15.02 1.78
CA GLU A 420 -23.63 15.44 1.17
C GLU A 420 -24.64 14.30 1.25
N MET A 421 -25.70 14.50 2.04
CA MET A 421 -26.74 13.50 2.32
C MET A 421 -28.00 13.72 1.49
N LEU A 422 -28.30 14.97 1.17
CA LEU A 422 -29.47 15.39 0.41
C LEU A 422 -29.09 15.70 -1.04
N SER A 423 -29.96 15.32 -1.96
CA SER A 423 -29.80 15.68 -3.37
C SER A 423 -30.07 17.16 -3.59
N VAL A 424 -29.28 17.79 -4.46
CA VAL A 424 -29.52 19.16 -4.92
C VAL A 424 -30.85 19.22 -5.68
N GLY A 425 -31.73 20.13 -5.29
CA GLY A 425 -33.09 20.24 -5.84
C GLY A 425 -34.12 20.56 -4.76
N ILE A 426 -35.37 20.15 -4.96
CA ILE A 426 -36.44 20.38 -3.99
C ILE A 426 -36.48 19.24 -2.97
N GLY A 427 -36.32 19.60 -1.70
CA GLY A 427 -36.58 18.74 -0.56
C GLY A 427 -38.02 18.90 -0.06
N TYR A 428 -38.67 17.78 0.27
CA TYR A 428 -39.99 17.77 0.91
C TYR A 428 -40.02 16.83 2.13
N THR A 429 -40.93 17.06 3.07
CA THR A 429 -41.03 16.26 4.30
C THR A 429 -41.80 14.96 4.08
N THR A 430 -41.59 13.96 4.95
CA THR A 430 -42.39 12.72 4.94
C THR A 430 -43.89 12.97 5.16
N MET A 431 -44.27 14.11 5.75
CA MET A 431 -45.67 14.50 5.91
C MET A 431 -46.37 14.73 4.56
N LEU A 432 -45.65 15.24 3.56
CA LEU A 432 -46.20 15.38 2.21
C LEU A 432 -46.44 14.01 1.59
N THR A 433 -45.51 13.09 1.76
CA THR A 433 -45.61 11.71 1.30
C THR A 433 -46.81 10.99 1.89
N ASP A 434 -47.00 11.09 3.20
CA ASP A 434 -48.13 10.48 3.90
C ASP A 434 -49.47 11.10 3.46
N TYR A 435 -49.51 12.42 3.28
CA TYR A 435 -50.67 13.13 2.73
C TYR A 435 -51.02 12.62 1.33
N MET A 436 -50.03 12.56 0.44
CA MET A 436 -50.20 12.13 -0.94
C MET A 436 -50.63 10.68 -1.06
N LEU A 437 -50.02 9.78 -0.28
CA LEU A 437 -50.36 8.38 -0.23
C LEU A 437 -51.82 8.18 0.24
N SER A 438 -52.25 8.90 1.28
CA SER A 438 -53.63 8.79 1.78
C SER A 438 -54.66 9.20 0.72
N SER A 439 -54.37 10.25 -0.06
CA SER A 439 -55.19 10.71 -1.17
C SER A 439 -55.20 9.70 -2.32
N ALA A 440 -54.02 9.23 -2.73
CA ALA A 440 -53.85 8.29 -3.84
C ALA A 440 -54.51 6.93 -3.56
N LEU A 441 -54.36 6.36 -2.36
CA LEU A 441 -54.97 5.09 -1.97
C LEU A 441 -56.50 5.10 -2.09
N SER A 442 -57.13 6.26 -1.87
CA SER A 442 -58.57 6.43 -1.98
C SER A 442 -59.06 6.75 -3.41
N SER A 443 -58.14 6.90 -4.36
CA SER A 443 -58.47 7.31 -5.73
C SER A 443 -59.17 6.22 -6.54
N ASN A 444 -59.92 6.64 -7.54
CA ASN A 444 -60.67 5.74 -8.42
C ASN A 444 -59.73 4.84 -9.23
N ILE A 445 -58.58 5.35 -9.67
CA ILE A 445 -57.60 4.57 -10.43
C ILE A 445 -56.97 3.45 -9.60
N VAL A 446 -56.63 3.72 -8.34
CA VAL A 446 -56.11 2.69 -7.42
C VAL A 446 -57.18 1.65 -7.13
N THR A 447 -58.41 2.09 -6.86
CA THR A 447 -59.56 1.18 -6.64
C THR A 447 -59.81 0.29 -7.86
N ALA A 448 -59.74 0.85 -9.07
CA ALA A 448 -59.88 0.08 -10.30
C ALA A 448 -58.72 -0.91 -10.52
N GLN A 449 -57.48 -0.52 -10.23
CA GLN A 449 -56.32 -1.40 -10.37
C GLN A 449 -56.33 -2.55 -9.35
N LEU A 450 -56.82 -2.31 -8.13
CA LEU A 450 -57.06 -3.36 -7.13
C LEU A 450 -58.14 -4.35 -7.59
N ALA A 451 -59.15 -3.88 -8.32
CA ALA A 451 -60.18 -4.74 -8.91
C ALA A 451 -59.70 -5.52 -10.15
N SER A 452 -58.61 -5.10 -10.81
CA SER A 452 -58.03 -5.75 -11.98
C SER A 452 -56.57 -6.17 -11.75
N PRO A 453 -56.29 -7.22 -10.96
CA PRO A 453 -54.93 -7.59 -10.59
C PRO A 453 -54.07 -8.14 -11.74
N LEU A 454 -54.68 -8.52 -12.87
CA LEU A 454 -53.98 -9.16 -14.00
C LEU A 454 -53.76 -8.21 -15.18
N GLU A 455 -54.46 -7.08 -15.24
CA GLU A 455 -54.40 -6.13 -16.34
C GLU A 455 -54.05 -4.74 -15.84
N ASN A 456 -53.24 -4.03 -16.60
CA ASN A 456 -52.85 -2.66 -16.32
C ASN A 456 -53.97 -1.69 -16.72
N VAL A 457 -54.57 -0.97 -15.77
CA VAL A 457 -55.71 -0.06 -16.03
C VAL A 457 -55.36 1.17 -16.87
N LEU A 458 -54.08 1.45 -17.12
CA LEU A 458 -53.63 2.52 -18.04
C LEU A 458 -53.54 2.04 -19.49
N THR A 459 -53.19 0.78 -19.71
CA THR A 459 -52.89 0.26 -21.06
C THR A 459 -53.87 -0.80 -21.56
N GLY A 460 -54.59 -1.46 -20.65
CA GLY A 460 -55.46 -2.61 -20.93
C GLY A 460 -54.70 -3.90 -21.25
N LEU A 461 -53.40 -3.93 -21.00
CA LEU A 461 -52.53 -5.08 -21.28
C LEU A 461 -52.20 -5.85 -20.00
N PRO A 462 -51.96 -7.18 -20.08
CA PRO A 462 -51.49 -7.95 -18.96
C PRO A 462 -50.07 -7.53 -18.53
N PHE A 463 -49.78 -7.65 -17.24
CA PHE A 463 -48.44 -7.39 -16.71
C PHE A 463 -47.40 -8.35 -17.27
N ASN A 464 -46.16 -7.88 -17.37
CA ASN A 464 -45.03 -8.64 -17.88
C ASN A 464 -43.75 -8.28 -17.11
N ALA A 465 -42.61 -8.85 -17.50
CA ALA A 465 -41.33 -8.61 -16.82
C ALA A 465 -40.83 -7.15 -16.88
N GLN A 466 -41.37 -6.32 -17.79
CA GLN A 466 -40.97 -4.92 -17.96
C GLN A 466 -41.89 -3.94 -17.22
N ILE A 467 -43.17 -4.31 -17.07
CA ILE A 467 -44.17 -3.50 -16.36
C ILE A 467 -44.88 -4.45 -15.41
N THR A 468 -44.50 -4.41 -14.15
CA THR A 468 -45.09 -5.26 -13.10
C THR A 468 -46.30 -4.58 -12.46
N TYR A 469 -47.10 -5.37 -11.74
CA TYR A 469 -48.21 -4.85 -10.93
C TYR A 469 -47.72 -3.85 -9.89
N GLN A 470 -46.60 -4.14 -9.22
CA GLN A 470 -46.03 -3.26 -8.19
C GLN A 470 -45.54 -1.94 -8.78
N ASP A 471 -44.89 -1.94 -9.95
CA ASP A 471 -44.44 -0.71 -10.63
C ASP A 471 -45.60 0.24 -10.90
N LEU A 472 -46.73 -0.32 -11.37
CA LEU A 472 -47.93 0.45 -11.61
C LEU A 472 -48.53 0.98 -10.31
N MET A 473 -48.70 0.11 -9.31
CA MET A 473 -49.25 0.51 -8.00
C MET A 473 -48.44 1.65 -7.37
N ARG A 474 -47.11 1.66 -7.50
CA ARG A 474 -46.28 2.80 -7.07
C ARG A 474 -46.49 4.05 -7.91
N THR A 475 -46.55 3.90 -9.23
CA THR A 475 -46.79 5.02 -10.16
C THR A 475 -48.10 5.73 -9.85
N ILE A 476 -49.15 4.99 -9.47
CA ILE A 476 -50.45 5.56 -9.13
C ILE A 476 -50.62 5.81 -7.62
N GLY A 477 -49.59 5.60 -6.80
CA GLY A 477 -49.63 5.83 -5.35
C GLY A 477 -50.52 4.86 -4.54
N GLY A 478 -50.76 3.66 -5.07
CA GLY A 478 -51.47 2.56 -4.40
C GLY A 478 -50.57 1.61 -3.58
N ASP A 479 -49.25 1.81 -3.59
CA ASP A 479 -48.29 1.07 -2.76
C ASP A 479 -47.52 2.06 -1.87
N ALA A 480 -47.55 1.78 -0.56
CA ALA A 480 -46.91 2.59 0.48
C ALA A 480 -45.52 2.10 0.87
N SER A 481 -45.12 0.93 0.37
CA SER A 481 -43.92 0.24 0.77
C SER A 481 -42.68 1.04 0.35
N PRO A 482 -41.68 1.17 1.24
CA PRO A 482 -40.44 1.85 0.88
C PRO A 482 -39.64 1.04 -0.14
N THR A 483 -39.04 1.74 -1.10
CA THR A 483 -38.14 1.17 -2.12
C THR A 483 -36.68 1.17 -1.64
N GLY A 484 -36.39 1.83 -0.52
CA GLY A 484 -35.10 1.75 0.12
C GLY A 484 -35.13 2.15 1.59
N VAL A 485 -34.13 1.68 2.33
CA VAL A 485 -33.86 2.03 3.72
C VAL A 485 -32.41 2.48 3.84
N GLN A 486 -32.18 3.60 4.50
CA GLN A 486 -30.85 4.11 4.81
C GLN A 486 -30.70 4.23 6.31
N ILE A 487 -29.75 3.48 6.88
CA ILE A 487 -29.47 3.49 8.31
C ILE A 487 -28.18 4.27 8.52
N TYR A 488 -28.24 5.39 9.24
CA TYR A 488 -27.10 6.26 9.52
C TYR A 488 -26.50 5.91 10.88
N PRO A 489 -25.41 5.13 10.95
CA PRO A 489 -24.86 4.69 12.22
C PRO A 489 -24.19 5.83 13.00
N LEU A 490 -24.05 5.65 14.32
CA LEU A 490 -23.35 6.59 15.20
C LEU A 490 -21.83 6.45 15.13
N SER A 491 -21.33 5.24 14.90
CA SER A 491 -19.90 4.94 14.76
C SER A 491 -19.69 3.70 13.87
N PHE A 492 -18.43 3.37 13.59
CA PHE A 492 -18.10 2.14 12.84
C PHE A 492 -18.42 0.87 13.65
N GLU A 493 -18.18 0.87 14.96
CA GLU A 493 -18.56 -0.23 15.84
C GLU A 493 -20.07 -0.44 15.83
N ALA A 494 -20.84 0.65 15.93
CA ALA A 494 -22.29 0.58 15.84
C ALA A 494 -22.74 0.07 14.47
N LYS A 495 -22.06 0.48 13.39
CA LYS A 495 -22.30 -0.01 12.03
C LYS A 495 -22.13 -1.54 11.95
N ASP A 496 -21.09 -2.10 12.55
CA ASP A 496 -20.86 -3.55 12.55
C ASP A 496 -21.89 -4.32 13.41
N GLU A 497 -22.38 -3.72 14.50
CA GLU A 497 -23.50 -4.26 15.27
C GLU A 497 -24.81 -4.25 14.46
N ILE A 498 -25.10 -3.17 13.73
CA ILE A 498 -26.26 -3.08 12.83
C ILE A 498 -26.17 -4.11 11.72
N LYS A 499 -25.00 -4.31 11.09
CA LYS A 499 -24.78 -5.37 10.09
C LYS A 499 -25.10 -6.75 10.67
N THR A 500 -24.59 -7.02 11.86
CA THR A 500 -24.85 -8.29 12.57
C THR A 500 -26.34 -8.47 12.85
N TYR A 501 -27.06 -7.39 13.21
CA TYR A 501 -28.50 -7.41 13.39
C TYR A 501 -29.27 -7.70 12.09
N LEU A 502 -28.86 -7.08 10.97
CA LEU A 502 -29.46 -7.34 9.65
C LEU A 502 -29.17 -8.78 9.18
N ASP A 503 -27.96 -9.29 9.40
CA ASP A 503 -27.60 -10.66 9.06
C ASP A 503 -28.40 -11.70 9.86
N GLN A 504 -28.79 -11.38 11.10
CA GLN A 504 -29.66 -12.25 11.90
C GLN A 504 -31.05 -12.42 11.29
N TYR A 505 -31.60 -11.37 10.67
CA TYR A 505 -32.88 -11.45 9.94
C TYR A 505 -32.82 -12.46 8.78
N ASN A 506 -31.64 -12.60 8.17
CA ASN A 506 -31.41 -13.47 7.02
C ASN A 506 -31.25 -14.95 7.40
N ILE A 507 -31.05 -15.29 8.68
CA ILE A 507 -30.82 -16.66 9.11
C ILE A 507 -32.06 -17.52 8.85
N GLY A 508 -31.90 -18.53 7.99
CA GLY A 508 -32.96 -19.50 7.67
C GLY A 508 -33.94 -19.06 6.58
N LYS A 509 -33.74 -17.88 5.96
CA LYS A 509 -34.49 -17.44 4.78
C LYS A 509 -33.86 -18.02 3.50
N PRO A 510 -34.66 -18.34 2.46
CA PRO A 510 -34.12 -18.71 1.15
C PRO A 510 -33.40 -17.51 0.51
N ASP A 511 -32.44 -17.76 -0.39
CA ASP A 511 -31.60 -16.72 -1.02
C ASP A 511 -32.41 -15.56 -1.63
N GLU A 512 -33.59 -15.85 -2.18
CA GLU A 512 -34.53 -14.88 -2.78
C GLU A 512 -35.17 -13.92 -1.76
N GLN A 513 -35.19 -14.29 -0.48
CA GLN A 513 -35.82 -13.52 0.62
C GLN A 513 -34.80 -12.90 1.57
N VAL A 514 -33.51 -13.07 1.30
CA VAL A 514 -32.43 -12.44 2.06
C VAL A 514 -32.46 -10.93 1.82
N ILE A 515 -32.28 -10.14 2.88
CA ILE A 515 -32.07 -8.71 2.76
C ILE A 515 -30.57 -8.46 2.51
N VAL A 516 -30.27 -7.93 1.33
CA VAL A 516 -28.93 -7.52 0.91
C VAL A 516 -28.79 -6.01 1.12
N TYR A 517 -27.87 -5.62 1.98
CA TYR A 517 -27.51 -4.22 2.19
C TYR A 517 -26.16 -3.90 1.52
N THR A 518 -25.93 -2.62 1.27
CA THR A 518 -24.67 -2.08 0.72
C THR A 518 -24.00 -1.20 1.77
N ASP A 519 -22.71 -1.43 1.99
CA ASP A 519 -21.85 -0.56 2.79
C ASP A 519 -20.80 0.09 1.89
N LEU A 520 -20.99 1.36 1.57
CA LEU A 520 -20.03 2.10 0.75
C LEU A 520 -18.71 2.31 1.49
N ALA A 521 -18.76 2.58 2.80
CA ALA A 521 -17.56 2.79 3.59
C ALA A 521 -16.65 1.56 3.53
N ASP A 522 -17.24 0.37 3.70
CA ASP A 522 -16.51 -0.90 3.57
C ASP A 522 -16.04 -1.14 2.12
N THR A 523 -16.85 -0.81 1.11
CA THR A 523 -16.46 -0.96 -0.30
C THR A 523 -15.26 -0.08 -0.66
N ILE A 524 -15.27 1.20 -0.26
CA ILE A 524 -14.16 2.13 -0.47
C ILE A 524 -12.93 1.65 0.31
N SER A 525 -13.12 1.32 1.59
CA SER A 525 -12.08 0.85 2.50
C SER A 525 -11.37 -0.41 1.97
N SER A 526 -12.14 -1.43 1.60
CA SER A 526 -11.63 -2.71 1.10
C SER A 526 -10.93 -2.55 -0.24
N THR A 527 -11.43 -1.68 -1.12
CA THR A 527 -10.80 -1.36 -2.41
C THR A 527 -9.45 -0.67 -2.21
N ILE A 528 -9.39 0.37 -1.36
CA ILE A 528 -8.14 1.08 -1.04
C ILE A 528 -7.14 0.13 -0.37
N SER A 529 -7.61 -0.66 0.60
CA SER A 529 -6.79 -1.66 1.29
C SER A 529 -6.24 -2.71 0.34
N GLY A 530 -7.06 -3.19 -0.61
CA GLY A 530 -6.65 -4.10 -1.67
C GLY A 530 -5.57 -3.53 -2.60
N LEU A 531 -5.69 -2.25 -2.99
CA LEU A 531 -4.68 -1.55 -3.78
C LEU A 531 -3.36 -1.41 -3.01
N ILE A 532 -3.41 -0.99 -1.74
CA ILE A 532 -2.23 -0.86 -0.89
C ILE A 532 -1.53 -2.21 -0.72
N ASN A 533 -2.29 -3.28 -0.48
CA ASN A 533 -1.73 -4.62 -0.34
C ASN A 533 -1.05 -5.08 -1.65
N THR A 534 -1.68 -4.83 -2.80
CA THR A 534 -1.10 -5.15 -4.11
C THR A 534 0.22 -4.40 -4.34
N ILE A 535 0.23 -3.09 -4.09
CA ILE A 535 1.45 -2.27 -4.18
C ILE A 535 2.52 -2.77 -3.19
N THR A 536 2.13 -3.12 -1.97
CA THR A 536 3.02 -3.64 -0.93
C THR A 536 3.69 -4.94 -1.38
N ILE A 537 2.92 -5.87 -1.96
CA ILE A 537 3.44 -7.15 -2.48
C ILE A 537 4.45 -6.90 -3.61
N VAL A 538 4.11 -6.02 -4.56
CA VAL A 538 5.00 -5.67 -5.68
C VAL A 538 6.30 -5.03 -5.17
N LEU A 539 6.19 -4.06 -4.27
CA LEU A 539 7.35 -3.40 -3.68
C LEU A 539 8.20 -4.35 -2.83
N ALA A 540 7.57 -5.26 -2.07
CA ALA A 540 8.26 -6.28 -1.30
C ALA A 540 9.01 -7.27 -2.20
N ALA A 541 8.43 -7.64 -3.36
CA ALA A 541 9.10 -8.46 -4.36
C ALA A 541 10.35 -7.75 -4.92
N PHE A 542 10.25 -6.47 -5.27
CA PHE A 542 11.42 -5.67 -5.70
C PHE A 542 12.49 -5.54 -4.62
N ALA A 543 12.09 -5.32 -3.37
CA ALA A 543 12.99 -5.26 -2.24
C ALA A 543 13.68 -6.62 -1.98
N GLY A 544 12.95 -7.73 -2.14
CA GLY A 544 13.47 -9.10 -2.07
C GLY A 544 14.51 -9.38 -3.15
N ILE A 545 14.25 -9.00 -4.41
CA ILE A 545 15.25 -9.10 -5.49
C ILE A 545 16.50 -8.27 -5.14
N SER A 546 16.31 -7.05 -4.63
CA SER A 546 17.41 -6.18 -4.21
C SER A 546 18.25 -6.82 -3.11
N LEU A 547 17.63 -7.50 -2.13
CA LEU A 547 18.31 -8.23 -1.06
C LEU A 547 19.17 -9.39 -1.60
N VAL A 548 18.65 -10.14 -2.57
CA VAL A 548 19.40 -11.24 -3.22
C VAL A 548 20.61 -10.68 -3.97
N VAL A 549 20.43 -9.62 -4.75
CA VAL A 549 21.53 -8.94 -5.46
C VAL A 549 22.58 -8.41 -4.47
N SER A 550 22.15 -7.75 -3.38
CA SER A 550 23.03 -7.30 -2.31
C SER A 550 23.83 -8.45 -1.70
N SER A 551 23.20 -9.60 -1.44
CA SER A 551 23.84 -10.78 -0.85
C SER A 551 24.90 -11.38 -1.78
N ILE A 552 24.58 -11.51 -3.07
CA ILE A 552 25.54 -11.99 -4.10
C ILE A 552 26.71 -11.01 -4.21
N MET A 553 26.44 -9.70 -4.23
CA MET A 553 27.47 -8.67 -4.32
C MET A 553 28.42 -8.69 -3.13
N ILE A 554 27.88 -8.81 -1.90
CA ILE A 554 28.69 -9.00 -0.69
C ILE A 554 29.57 -10.24 -0.85
N GLY A 555 28.99 -11.37 -1.27
CA GLY A 555 29.70 -12.63 -1.50
C GLY A 555 30.90 -12.49 -2.44
N ILE A 556 30.66 -11.94 -3.64
CA ILE A 556 31.71 -11.69 -4.64
C ILE A 556 32.79 -10.77 -4.09
N ILE A 557 32.41 -9.68 -3.42
CA ILE A 557 33.38 -8.73 -2.84
C ILE A 557 34.21 -9.39 -1.74
N THR A 558 33.60 -10.15 -0.83
CA THR A 558 34.33 -10.91 0.19
C THR A 558 35.29 -11.91 -0.45
N TYR A 559 34.85 -12.65 -1.48
CA TYR A 559 35.69 -13.59 -2.21
C TYR A 559 36.90 -12.91 -2.84
N VAL A 560 36.69 -11.85 -3.62
CA VAL A 560 37.77 -11.06 -4.25
C VAL A 560 38.72 -10.51 -3.20
N SER A 561 38.21 -10.03 -2.07
CA SER A 561 39.03 -9.51 -0.97
C SER A 561 39.94 -10.57 -0.33
N VAL A 562 39.53 -11.85 -0.31
CA VAL A 562 40.35 -12.97 0.16
C VAL A 562 41.36 -13.39 -0.91
N VAL A 563 40.92 -13.52 -2.17
CA VAL A 563 41.77 -13.94 -3.30
C VAL A 563 42.94 -13.00 -3.52
N GLU A 564 42.71 -11.68 -3.49
CA GLU A 564 43.75 -10.66 -3.60
C GLU A 564 44.84 -10.78 -2.51
N ARG A 565 44.53 -11.42 -1.37
CA ARG A 565 45.40 -11.52 -0.20
C ARG A 565 45.95 -12.92 0.05
N THR A 566 45.78 -13.83 -0.90
CA THR A 566 46.39 -15.18 -0.87
C THR A 566 47.90 -15.16 -0.60
N LYS A 567 48.63 -14.21 -1.18
CA LYS A 567 50.06 -13.99 -0.90
C LYS A 567 50.32 -13.63 0.58
N GLU A 568 49.53 -12.74 1.16
CA GLU A 568 49.67 -12.36 2.58
C GLU A 568 49.36 -13.53 3.52
N ILE A 569 48.34 -14.33 3.18
CA ILE A 569 47.98 -15.56 3.89
C ILE A 569 49.13 -16.57 3.86
N GLY A 570 49.74 -16.76 2.68
CA GLY A 570 50.91 -17.62 2.51
C GLY A 570 52.10 -17.20 3.38
N ILE A 571 52.40 -15.89 3.41
CA ILE A 571 53.46 -15.33 4.27
C ILE A 571 53.13 -15.52 5.75
N MET A 572 51.88 -15.32 6.16
CA MET A 572 51.50 -15.56 7.57
C MET A 572 51.60 -17.04 7.95
N ARG A 573 51.25 -17.95 7.04
CA ARG A 573 51.42 -19.39 7.24
C ARG A 573 52.87 -19.80 7.36
N SER A 574 53.78 -19.23 6.56
CA SER A 574 55.21 -19.53 6.67
C SER A 574 55.84 -18.96 7.95
N LEU A 575 55.29 -17.85 8.48
CA LEU A 575 55.68 -17.27 9.78
C LEU A 575 55.07 -17.99 11.00
N GLY A 576 54.33 -19.09 10.80
CA GLY A 576 53.79 -19.92 11.88
C GLY A 576 52.40 -19.55 12.38
N ALA A 577 51.65 -18.69 11.67
CA ALA A 577 50.27 -18.38 12.04
C ALA A 577 49.36 -19.60 11.86
N ARG A 578 48.42 -19.80 12.80
CA ARG A 578 47.46 -20.92 12.75
C ARG A 578 46.34 -20.63 11.76
N LYS A 579 45.76 -21.70 11.20
CA LYS A 579 44.56 -21.61 10.33
C LYS A 579 43.42 -20.81 10.99
N LYS A 580 43.19 -21.03 12.29
CA LYS A 580 42.16 -20.33 13.08
C LYS A 580 42.45 -18.84 13.29
N ASP A 581 43.73 -18.44 13.33
CA ASP A 581 44.10 -17.03 13.49
C ASP A 581 43.98 -16.30 12.15
N ILE A 582 44.28 -16.98 11.05
CA ILE A 582 44.10 -16.46 9.68
C ILE A 582 42.61 -16.27 9.37
N SER A 583 41.76 -17.25 9.70
CA SER A 583 40.30 -17.16 9.50
C SER A 583 39.59 -16.15 10.40
N ARG A 584 40.30 -15.55 11.37
CA ARG A 584 39.77 -14.44 12.19
C ARG A 584 40.10 -13.07 11.58
N ILE A 585 41.03 -13.02 10.63
CA ILE A 585 41.53 -11.79 10.01
C ILE A 585 40.93 -11.59 8.61
N PHE A 586 40.72 -12.69 7.89
CA PHE A 586 40.06 -12.76 6.58
C PHE A 586 38.81 -13.61 6.71
#